data_AF-A0A7C7C3D3-F1
#
_entry.id   AF-A0A7C7C3D3-F1
#
_cell.length_a   1.000
_cell.length_b   1.000
_cell.length_c   1.000
_cell.angle_alpha   90.00
_cell.angle_beta   90.00
_cell.angle_gamma   90.00
#
_symmetry.space_group_name_H-M   'P 1'
#
loop_
_entity.id
_entity.type
_entity.pdbx_description
1 polymer ?
#
loop_
_entity_poly.entity_id
_entity_poly.type
_entity_poly.pdbx_seq_one_letter_code
_entity_poly.pdbx_strand_id
1 'polypeptide(L)' 'MRDCVKKCYLAKKPCEETECRMHIEFEPDLNCTVIAVKRHGPMTLEEIGKRHHISTVRAKQLVDSALLKLKKRLKRENTI' A
#
# COMPACT_ATOMS: atom_id res chain seq x y z
N MET A 1 -12.29 2.37 7.13
CA MET A 1 -10.95 2.08 7.70
C MET A 1 -11.12 0.91 8.66
N ARG A 2 -10.37 -0.19 8.50
CA ARG A 2 -10.50 -1.39 9.35
C ARG A 2 -10.20 -1.07 10.82
N ASP A 3 -10.78 -1.83 11.75
CA ASP A 3 -10.59 -1.55 13.18
C ASP A 3 -9.16 -1.83 13.67
N CYS A 4 -8.44 -2.79 13.08
CA CYS A 4 -7.02 -3.00 13.35
C CYS A 4 -6.17 -1.75 13.07
N VAL A 5 -6.42 -1.09 11.93
CA VAL A 5 -5.74 0.16 11.54
C VAL A 5 -5.98 1.26 12.58
N LYS A 6 -7.21 1.40 13.09
CA LYS A 6 -7.53 2.40 14.13
C LYS A 6 -6.77 2.10 15.43
N LYS A 7 -6.76 0.84 15.87
CA LYS A 7 -6.05 0.41 17.09
C LYS A 7 -4.55 0.70 16.99
N CYS A 8 -3.90 0.27 15.92
CA CYS A 8 -2.47 0.53 15.71
C CYS A 8 -2.17 2.02 15.64
N TYR A 9 -3.00 2.80 14.93
CA TYR A 9 -2.83 4.25 14.79
C TYR A 9 -2.96 5.00 16.13
N LEU A 10 -3.93 4.64 16.96
CA LEU A 10 -4.13 5.24 18.29
C LEU A 10 -3.06 4.80 19.29
N ALA A 11 -2.69 3.51 19.29
CA ALA A 11 -1.65 2.97 20.16
C ALA A 11 -0.24 3.41 19.75
N LYS A 12 -0.06 3.92 18.52
CA LYS A 12 1.24 4.23 17.91
C LYS A 12 2.21 3.04 17.96
N LYS A 13 1.69 1.82 17.86
CA LYS A 13 2.47 0.58 17.88
C LYS A 13 2.42 -0.13 16.53
N PRO A 14 3.53 -0.77 16.10
CA PRO A 14 3.53 -1.59 14.89
C PRO A 14 2.50 -2.71 14.97
N CYS A 15 1.90 -3.03 13.83
CA CYS A 15 1.01 -4.18 13.69
C CYS A 15 1.82 -5.48 13.78
N GLU A 16 1.36 -6.42 14.61
CA GLU A 16 1.98 -7.74 14.80
C GLU A 16 1.36 -8.82 13.90
N GLU A 17 0.24 -8.51 13.24
CA GLU A 17 -0.47 -9.45 12.36
C GLU A 17 0.23 -9.54 10.98
N THR A 18 1.17 -10.47 10.87
CA THR A 18 2.00 -10.69 9.67
C THR A 18 1.23 -11.34 8.52
N GLU A 19 0.17 -12.10 8.80
CA GLU A 19 -0.69 -12.73 7.78
C GLU A 19 -1.62 -11.74 7.07
N CYS A 20 -1.72 -10.51 7.58
CA CYS A 20 -2.58 -9.50 6.97
C CYS A 20 -2.03 -9.11 5.58
N ARG A 21 -2.89 -9.15 4.56
CA ARG A 21 -2.56 -8.73 3.19
C ARG A 21 -1.97 -7.30 3.08
N MET A 22 -2.29 -6.43 4.03
CA MET A 22 -1.82 -5.03 4.06
C MET A 22 -0.59 -4.84 4.96
N HIS A 23 -0.09 -5.92 5.58
CA HIS A 23 1.10 -5.92 6.40
C HIS A 23 2.33 -5.63 5.55
N ILE A 24 3.21 -4.77 6.06
CA ILE A 24 4.52 -4.46 5.49
C ILE A 24 5.54 -4.47 6.61
N GLU A 25 6.76 -4.91 6.32
CA GLU A 25 7.85 -4.88 7.30
C GLU A 25 8.50 -3.50 7.30
N PHE A 26 7.74 -2.51 7.79
CA PHE A 26 8.16 -1.11 7.84
C PHE A 26 7.61 -0.44 9.09
N GLU A 27 8.38 -0.51 10.17
CA GLU A 27 8.01 0.00 11.50
C GLU A 27 7.62 1.48 11.52
N PRO A 28 8.24 2.39 10.74
CA PRO A 28 7.84 3.80 10.74
C PRO A 28 6.38 4.01 10.31
N ASP A 29 5.80 3.09 9.53
CA ASP A 29 4.39 3.11 9.13
C ASP A 29 3.53 2.11 9.90
N LEU A 30 3.98 1.72 11.09
CA LEU A 30 3.30 0.79 11.98
C LEU A 30 3.00 -0.56 11.31
N ASN A 31 3.89 -1.00 10.41
CA ASN A 31 3.76 -2.22 9.63
C ASN A 31 2.47 -2.31 8.79
N CYS A 32 1.88 -1.17 8.39
CA CYS A 32 0.60 -1.16 7.70
C CYS A 32 0.59 -0.23 6.49
N THR A 33 0.30 -0.81 5.31
CA THR A 33 0.16 -0.07 4.04
C THR A 33 -0.93 1.01 4.13
N VAL A 34 -2.04 0.76 4.83
CA VAL A 34 -3.14 1.73 4.97
C VAL A 34 -2.70 2.94 5.78
N ILE A 35 -1.87 2.74 6.80
CA ILE A 35 -1.32 3.82 7.63
C ILE A 35 -0.27 4.60 6.83
N ALA A 36 0.60 3.92 6.09
CA ALA A 36 1.58 4.55 5.20
C ALA A 36 0.91 5.52 4.22
N VAL A 37 -0.13 5.07 3.50
CA VAL A 37 -0.87 5.92 2.55
C VAL A 37 -1.55 7.10 3.25
N LYS A 38 -2.10 6.89 4.46
CA LYS A 38 -2.77 7.98 5.20
C LYS A 38 -1.78 9.03 5.72
N ARG A 39 -0.57 8.63 6.09
CA ARG A 39 0.45 9.53 6.65
C ARG A 39 1.17 10.33 5.58
N HIS A 40 1.55 9.68 4.48
CA HIS A 40 2.42 10.28 3.46
C HIS A 40 1.66 10.72 2.21
N GLY A 41 0.47 10.20 1.96
CA GLY A 41 -0.28 10.48 0.72
C GLY A 41 0.36 9.80 -0.49
N PRO A 42 0.43 10.49 -1.66
CA PRO A 42 1.13 9.99 -2.83
C PRO A 42 2.63 9.79 -2.53
N MET A 43 3.14 8.60 -2.81
CA MET A 43 4.54 8.25 -2.61
C MET A 43 5.23 7.97 -3.95
N THR A 44 6.53 8.22 -3.99
CA THR A 44 7.39 7.87 -5.12
C THR A 44 7.61 6.35 -5.21
N LEU A 45 8.00 5.88 -6.39
CA LEU A 45 8.29 4.45 -6.60
C LEU A 45 9.46 3.96 -5.73
N GLU A 46 10.41 4.83 -5.42
CA GLU A 46 11.55 4.53 -4.54
C GLU A 46 11.09 4.35 -3.08
N GLU A 47 10.24 5.25 -2.59
CA GLU A 47 9.65 5.17 -1.26
C GLU A 47 8.78 3.93 -1.07
N ILE A 48 8.04 3.53 -2.11
CA ILE A 48 7.26 2.30 -2.13
C ILE A 48 8.20 1.08 -2.13
N GLY A 49 9.25 1.11 -2.94
CA GLY A 49 10.26 0.04 -3.00
C GLY A 49 10.91 -0.23 -1.66
N LYS A 50 11.33 0.83 -0.95
CA LYS A 50 11.94 0.76 0.39
C LYS A 50 11.02 0.12 1.42
N ARG A 51 9.71 0.40 1.39
CA ARG A 51 8.71 -0.15 2.34
C ARG A 51 8.38 -1.61 2.12
N HIS A 52 8.44 -2.05 0.87
CA HIS A 52 8.10 -3.42 0.47
C HIS A 52 9.33 -4.30 0.24
N HIS A 53 10.54 -3.79 0.50
CA HIS A 53 11.82 -4.48 0.26
C HIS A 53 11.97 -4.97 -1.18
N ILE A 54 11.58 -4.14 -2.14
CA ILE A 54 11.70 -4.41 -3.59
C ILE A 54 12.43 -3.29 -4.31
N SER A 55 13.03 -3.60 -5.45
CA SER A 55 13.68 -2.59 -6.28
C SER A 55 12.65 -1.58 -6.83
N THR A 56 13.09 -0.35 -7.07
CA THR A 56 12.27 0.70 -7.71
C THR A 56 11.70 0.25 -9.05
N VAL A 57 12.48 -0.53 -9.81
CA VAL A 57 12.04 -1.14 -11.08
C VAL A 57 10.89 -2.12 -10.84
N ARG A 58 10.98 -2.96 -9.81
CA ARG A 58 9.91 -3.90 -9.45
C ARG A 58 8.64 -3.17 -9.00
N ALA A 59 8.79 -2.12 -8.18
CA ALA A 59 7.67 -1.27 -7.78
C ALA A 59 6.97 -0.66 -9.01
N LYS A 60 7.74 -0.14 -9.97
CA LYS A 60 7.21 0.39 -11.24
C LYS A 60 6.37 -0.64 -11.99
N GLN A 61 6.92 -1.84 -12.20
CA GLN A 61 6.22 -2.92 -12.91
C GLN A 61 4.88 -3.28 -12.26
N LEU A 62 4.84 -3.35 -10.92
CA LEU A 62 3.63 -3.65 -10.17
C LEU A 62 2.58 -2.54 -10.35
N VAL A 63 2.98 -1.28 -10.18
CA VAL A 63 2.10 -0.12 -10.36
C VAL A 63 1.57 -0.04 -11.79
N ASP A 64 2.43 -0.15 -12.80
CA ASP A 64 2.04 -0.14 -14.22
C ASP A 64 1.02 -1.26 -14.53
N SER A 65 1.24 -2.46 -13.99
CA SER A 65 0.32 -3.59 -14.18
C SER A 65 -1.05 -3.33 -13.54
N ALA A 66 -1.08 -2.66 -12.38
CA ALA A 66 -2.31 -2.31 -11.68
C ALA A 66 -3.08 -1.21 -12.43
N LEU A 67 -2.38 -0.18 -12.89
CA LEU A 67 -2.95 0.90 -13.71
C LEU A 67 -3.53 0.36 -15.03
N LEU A 68 -2.85 -0.59 -15.67
CA LEU A 68 -3.36 -1.23 -16.88
C LEU A 68 -4.66 -2.01 -16.61
N LYS A 69 -4.75 -2.75 -15.50
CA LYS A 69 -5.96 -3.45 -15.08
C LYS A 69 -7.11 -2.47 -14.80
N LEU A 70 -6.83 -1.37 -14.12
CA LEU A 70 -7.80 -0.30 -13.87
C LEU A 70 -8.31 0.32 -15.17
N LYS A 71 -7.40 0.68 -16.10
CA LYS A 71 -7.75 1.24 -17.41
C LYS A 71 -8.66 0.29 -18.21
N LYS A 72 -8.38 -1.01 -18.22
CA LYS A 72 -9.23 -2.02 -18.89
C LYS A 72 -10.62 -2.09 -18.26
N ARG A 73 -10.71 -2.07 -16.93
CA ARG A 73 -11.98 -2.11 -16.20
C ARG A 73 -12.84 -0.87 -16.47
N LEU A 74 -12.24 0.33 -16.37
CA LEU A 74 -12.93 1.60 -16.61
C LEU A 74 -13.45 1.72 -18.05
N LYS A 75 -12.66 1.27 -19.05
CA LYS A 75 -13.13 1.22 -20.44
C LYS A 75 -14.40 0.37 -20.60
N ARG A 76 -14.44 -0.81 -19.99
CA ARG A 76 -15.61 -1.70 -20.02
C ARG A 76 -16.84 -1.05 -19.38
N GLU A 77 -16.67 -0.35 -18.27
CA GLU A 77 -17.76 0.34 -17.56
C GLU A 77 -18.27 1.57 -18.34
N ASN A 78 -17.41 2.27 -19.08
CA ASN A 78 -17.77 3.43 -19.91
C ASN A 78 -18.28 3.07 -21.32
N THR A 79 -18.34 1.79 -21.69
CA THR A 79 -18.83 1.32 -23.00
C THR A 79 -20.24 0.73 -22.87
N ILE A 80 -21.06 1.29 -21.97
CA ILE A 80 -22.48 0.99 -21.78
C ILE A 80 -23.27 2.27 -22.07
#